data_AF-A0A251W8F2-F1
#
_entry.id   AF-A0A251W8F2-F1
#
_cell.length_a   1.000
_cell.length_b   1.000
_cell.length_c   1.000
_cell.angle_alpha   90.00
_cell.angle_beta   90.00
_cell.angle_gamma   90.00
#
_symmetry.space_group_name_H-M   'P 1'
#
loop_
_entity.id
_entity.type
_entity.pdbx_description
1 polymer ?
#
loop_
_entity_poly.entity_id
_entity_poly.type
_entity_poly.pdbx_seq_one_letter_code
_entity_poly.pdbx_strand_id
1 'polypeptide(L)'
;MTALKTLVHFYEVPSVPWIGGGDPDIFSKSGRKTRMILEANDLRVREDGKALLVRLAYDVKEMRTNNTHLRYEGDVSIPVPLDWNAKVLQLADVTDFYLQTTFVGENHQWNEISVNAPNSCIQTARAKVDGPGNDDQGNAALQVTFRVPVLVDDAY
;
A
#
# COMPACT_ATOMS: atom_id res chain seq x y z
N MET A 1 36.65 -8.49 -0.81
CA MET A 1 35.20 -8.68 -0.56
C MET A 1 34.71 -7.41 0.09
N THR A 2 33.93 -6.61 -0.63
CA THR A 2 33.28 -5.43 -0.08
C THR A 2 32.19 -5.90 0.88
N ALA A 3 32.05 -5.27 2.04
CA ALA A 3 31.03 -5.66 3.02
C ALA A 3 29.69 -5.08 2.58
N LEU A 4 28.68 -5.94 2.40
CA LEU A 4 27.31 -5.50 2.15
C LEU A 4 26.80 -4.74 3.38
N LYS A 5 26.25 -3.54 3.15
CA LYS A 5 25.62 -2.74 4.20
C LYS A 5 24.10 -2.83 4.07
N THR A 6 23.41 -3.19 5.15
CA THR A 6 21.95 -3.10 5.21
C THR A 6 21.52 -1.66 5.49
N LEU A 7 20.74 -1.09 4.59
CA LEU A 7 20.07 0.20 4.76
C LEU A 7 18.55 -0.02 4.76
N VAL A 8 17.80 0.92 5.33
CA VAL A 8 16.33 0.87 5.34
C VAL A 8 15.79 2.10 4.65
N HIS A 9 15.03 1.91 3.58
CA HIS A 9 14.35 2.98 2.88
C HIS A 9 12.87 3.04 3.28
N PHE A 10 12.41 4.23 3.62
CA PHE A 10 11.01 4.50 3.92
C PHE A 10 10.41 5.35 2.81
N TYR A 11 9.23 4.96 2.33
CA TYR A 11 8.55 5.69 1.27
C TYR A 11 7.05 5.75 1.52
N GLU A 12 6.51 6.96 1.61
CA GLU A 12 5.09 7.19 1.76
C GLU A 12 4.42 7.32 0.40
N VAL A 13 3.35 6.56 0.19
CA VAL A 13 2.39 6.79 -0.88
C VAL A 13 1.22 7.56 -0.29
N PRO A 14 1.13 8.89 -0.54
CA PRO A 14 0.13 9.75 0.09
C PRO A 14 -1.27 9.57 -0.49
N SER A 15 -1.39 8.90 -1.63
CA SER A 15 -2.67 8.44 -2.17
C SER A 15 -2.38 7.33 -3.17
N VAL A 16 -2.94 6.15 -2.92
CA VAL A 16 -2.93 5.07 -3.92
C VAL A 16 -4.07 5.36 -4.91
N PRO A 17 -3.77 5.64 -6.19
CA PRO A 17 -4.80 5.94 -7.16
C PRO A 17 -5.70 4.73 -7.34
N TRP A 18 -6.98 4.96 -7.56
CA TRP A 18 -7.95 3.89 -7.81
C TRP A 18 -7.98 3.53 -9.31
N ILE A 19 -8.12 2.23 -9.61
CA ILE A 19 -8.31 1.73 -10.98
C ILE A 19 -9.37 0.60 -10.95
N GLY A 20 -10.67 0.94 -11.00
CA GLY A 20 -11.71 -0.08 -11.22
C GLY A 20 -13.16 0.33 -10.90
N GLY A 21 -14.08 0.23 -11.86
CA GLY A 21 -15.48 0.62 -11.69
C GLY A 21 -16.21 -0.07 -10.51
N GLY A 22 -16.91 0.73 -9.71
CA GLY A 22 -17.81 0.31 -8.62
C GLY A 22 -18.79 1.44 -8.31
N ASP A 23 -19.92 1.10 -7.68
CA ASP A 23 -20.93 2.08 -7.27
C ASP A 23 -20.31 3.15 -6.34
N PRO A 24 -20.41 4.45 -6.66
CA PRO A 24 -19.86 5.51 -5.82
C PRO A 24 -20.58 5.66 -4.47
N ASP A 25 -21.78 5.11 -4.30
CA ASP A 25 -22.61 5.27 -3.09
C ASP A 25 -22.29 4.22 -2.00
N ILE A 26 -21.03 4.18 -1.59
CA ILE A 26 -20.48 3.06 -0.81
C ILE A 26 -21.08 2.98 0.59
N PHE A 27 -21.22 4.08 1.36
CA PHE A 27 -21.33 3.92 2.82
C PHE A 27 -22.20 4.89 3.63
N SER A 28 -23.30 5.41 3.08
CA SER A 28 -24.16 6.34 3.81
C SER A 28 -25.25 5.70 4.71
N LYS A 29 -25.11 4.45 5.20
CA LYS A 29 -26.19 3.79 5.98
C LYS A 29 -25.70 3.04 7.21
N SER A 30 -26.15 3.49 8.38
CA SER A 30 -26.03 2.80 9.68
C SER A 30 -26.30 1.28 9.60
N GLY A 31 -25.45 0.50 10.28
CA GLY A 31 -25.51 -0.97 10.34
C GLY A 31 -24.80 -1.71 9.19
N ARG A 32 -24.21 -1.00 8.22
CA ARG A 32 -23.39 -1.62 7.16
C ARG A 32 -21.98 -1.96 7.62
N LYS A 33 -21.37 -2.93 6.93
CA LYS A 33 -19.98 -3.37 7.13
C LYS A 33 -19.24 -3.37 5.79
N THR A 34 -18.05 -2.82 5.79
CA THR A 34 -17.16 -2.83 4.63
C THR A 34 -15.90 -3.57 4.98
N ARG A 35 -15.56 -4.55 4.15
CA ARG A 35 -14.29 -5.27 4.22
C ARG A 35 -13.27 -4.53 3.40
N MET A 36 -12.08 -4.41 3.95
CA MET A 36 -10.91 -3.95 3.23
C MET A 36 -9.86 -5.07 3.22
N ILE A 37 -9.27 -5.31 2.05
CA ILE A 37 -8.12 -6.20 1.87
C ILE A 37 -6.97 -5.36 1.32
N LEU A 38 -5.78 -5.55 1.86
CA LEU A 38 -4.56 -4.88 1.42
C LEU A 38 -3.46 -5.93 1.30
N GLU A 39 -2.84 -5.99 0.13
CA GLU A 39 -1.75 -6.90 -0.18
C GLU A 39 -0.60 -6.12 -0.80
N ALA A 40 0.62 -6.36 -0.31
CA ALA A 40 1.85 -5.89 -0.95
C ALA A 40 2.82 -7.05 -1.08
N ASN A 41 3.22 -7.37 -2.31
CA ASN A 41 4.08 -8.51 -2.61
C ASN A 41 4.97 -8.22 -3.83
N ASP A 42 5.76 -9.20 -4.23
CA ASP A 42 6.65 -9.13 -5.40
C ASP A 42 7.56 -7.89 -5.36
N LEU A 43 8.12 -7.61 -4.17
CA LEU A 43 9.09 -6.55 -4.00
C LEU A 43 10.34 -6.92 -4.82
N ARG A 44 10.79 -6.01 -5.68
CA ARG A 44 11.93 -6.22 -6.57
C ARG A 44 12.67 -4.92 -6.86
N VAL A 45 13.96 -5.02 -7.17
CA VAL A 45 14.73 -3.88 -7.68
C VAL A 45 14.41 -3.72 -9.17
N ARG A 46 14.12 -2.49 -9.62
CA ARG A 46 13.94 -2.20 -11.04
C ARG A 46 15.25 -2.45 -11.79
N GLU A 47 15.16 -2.84 -13.06
CA GLU A 47 16.33 -3.23 -13.87
C GLU A 47 17.44 -2.16 -13.93
N ASP A 48 17.07 -0.87 -13.87
CA ASP A 48 18.03 0.23 -13.88
C ASP A 48 18.63 0.57 -12.50
N GLY A 49 18.21 -0.14 -11.44
CA GLY A 49 18.66 0.07 -10.06
C GLY A 49 18.16 1.37 -9.40
N LYS A 50 17.29 2.15 -10.06
CA LYS A 50 16.87 3.49 -9.58
C LYS A 50 15.55 3.50 -8.82
N ALA A 51 14.87 2.37 -8.77
CA ALA A 51 13.62 2.23 -8.03
C ALA A 51 13.46 0.81 -7.50
N LEU A 52 12.66 0.66 -6.45
CA LEU A 52 12.08 -0.60 -6.04
C LEU A 52 10.65 -0.64 -6.58
N LEU A 53 10.21 -1.81 -7.02
CA LEU A 53 8.84 -2.05 -7.45
C LEU A 53 8.18 -2.97 -6.44
N VAL A 54 6.96 -2.68 -6.06
CA VAL A 54 6.13 -3.54 -5.22
C VAL A 54 4.74 -3.63 -5.84
N ARG A 55 4.23 -4.85 -6.00
CA ARG A 55 2.85 -5.05 -6.43
C ARG A 55 1.95 -4.75 -5.24
N LEU A 56 1.08 -3.77 -5.39
CA LEU A 56 0.10 -3.38 -4.38
C LEU A 56 -1.30 -3.75 -4.90
N ALA A 57 -2.04 -4.51 -4.11
CA ALA A 57 -3.46 -4.76 -4.34
C ALA A 57 -4.27 -4.26 -3.15
N TYR A 58 -5.38 -3.59 -3.44
CA TYR A 58 -6.27 -2.99 -2.46
C TYR A 58 -7.71 -3.22 -2.88
N ASP A 59 -8.52 -3.77 -1.99
CA ASP A 59 -9.91 -4.13 -2.24
C ASP A 59 -10.79 -3.57 -1.12
N VAL A 60 -11.89 -2.91 -1.49
CA VAL A 60 -12.91 -2.42 -0.56
C VAL A 60 -14.25 -2.95 -1.02
N LYS A 61 -14.87 -3.77 -0.18
CA LYS A 61 -16.11 -4.47 -0.51
C LYS A 61 -17.16 -4.29 0.57
N GLU A 62 -18.33 -3.80 0.19
CA GLU A 62 -19.49 -3.82 1.08
C GLU A 62 -19.91 -5.29 1.29
N MET A 63 -20.08 -5.71 2.54
CA MET A 63 -20.42 -7.10 2.88
C MET A 63 -21.90 -7.46 2.65
N ARG A 64 -22.70 -6.52 2.12
CA ARG A 64 -24.08 -6.76 1.69
C ARG A 64 -24.10 -7.13 0.21
N THR A 65 -25.01 -8.01 -0.18
CA THR A 65 -25.13 -8.51 -1.55
C THR A 65 -25.32 -7.35 -2.56
N ASN A 66 -24.51 -7.33 -3.62
CA ASN A 66 -24.64 -6.50 -4.83
C ASN A 66 -24.51 -4.97 -4.69
N ASN A 67 -23.80 -4.43 -3.69
CA ASN A 67 -23.74 -2.97 -3.54
C ASN A 67 -22.42 -2.36 -4.03
N THR A 68 -21.26 -2.71 -3.43
CA THR A 68 -20.01 -2.00 -3.75
C THR A 68 -18.80 -2.92 -3.71
N HIS A 69 -17.96 -2.81 -4.76
CA HIS A 69 -16.63 -3.40 -4.83
C HIS A 69 -15.68 -2.42 -5.53
N LEU A 70 -14.73 -1.84 -4.78
CA LEU A 70 -13.62 -1.07 -5.34
C LEU A 70 -12.36 -1.93 -5.29
N ARG A 71 -11.56 -1.87 -6.35
CA ARG A 71 -10.28 -2.56 -6.39
C ARG A 71 -9.22 -1.66 -7.04
N TYR A 72 -8.01 -1.74 -6.53
CA TYR A 72 -6.79 -1.30 -7.19
C TYR A 72 -5.83 -2.48 -7.22
N GLU A 73 -5.10 -2.60 -8.32
CA GLU A 73 -4.00 -3.53 -8.43
C GLU A 73 -2.96 -2.96 -9.41
N GLY A 74 -1.72 -2.80 -8.94
CA GLY A 74 -0.66 -2.25 -9.77
C GLY A 74 0.67 -2.18 -9.06
N ASP A 75 1.72 -1.93 -9.84
CA ASP A 75 3.06 -1.73 -9.30
C ASP A 75 3.20 -0.30 -8.77
N VAL A 76 3.66 -0.19 -7.52
CA VAL A 76 4.13 1.07 -6.94
C VAL A 76 5.63 1.18 -7.16
N SER A 77 6.06 2.27 -7.77
CA SER A 77 7.48 2.59 -7.97
C SER A 77 7.99 3.44 -6.81
N ILE A 78 8.86 2.86 -5.99
CA ILE A 78 9.53 3.50 -4.85
C ILE A 78 10.90 3.99 -5.33
N PRO A 79 11.13 5.30 -5.52
CA PRO A 79 12.42 5.82 -5.95
C PRO A 79 13.49 5.57 -4.88
N VAL A 80 14.66 5.08 -5.29
CA VAL A 80 15.78 4.94 -4.34
C VAL A 80 16.43 6.30 -4.06
N PRO A 81 17.03 6.50 -2.88
CA PRO A 81 17.82 7.69 -2.58
C PRO A 81 18.93 7.92 -3.62
N LEU A 82 19.19 9.19 -3.97
CA LEU A 82 20.15 9.55 -5.02
C LEU A 82 21.57 9.02 -4.76
N ASP A 83 21.97 8.95 -3.50
CA ASP A 83 23.27 8.42 -3.06
C ASP A 83 23.42 6.90 -3.26
N TRP A 84 22.34 6.19 -3.61
CA TRP A 84 22.34 4.75 -3.86
C TRP A 84 22.36 4.41 -5.36
N ASN A 85 22.15 5.38 -6.25
CA ASN A 85 22.07 5.16 -7.70
C ASN A 85 23.36 4.57 -8.31
N ALA A 86 24.50 4.79 -7.65
CA ALA A 86 25.80 4.27 -8.05
C ALA A 86 26.20 3.05 -7.20
N LYS A 87 25.22 2.25 -6.74
CA LYS A 87 25.47 1.09 -5.89
C LYS A 87 24.70 -0.12 -6.41
N VAL A 88 25.21 -1.31 -6.13
CA VAL A 88 24.45 -2.54 -6.43
C VAL A 88 23.47 -2.77 -5.30
N LEU A 89 22.18 -2.83 -5.65
CA LEU A 89 21.10 -3.01 -4.71
C LEU A 89 20.60 -4.45 -4.74
N GLN A 90 20.42 -5.03 -3.57
CA GLN A 90 19.73 -6.31 -3.38
C GLN A 90 18.70 -6.13 -2.28
N LEU A 91 17.57 -6.81 -2.36
CA LEU A 91 16.61 -6.81 -1.26
C LEU A 91 17.19 -7.60 -0.09
N ALA A 92 17.05 -7.05 1.12
CA ALA A 92 17.32 -7.82 2.33
C ALA A 92 16.12 -8.72 2.67
N ASP A 93 16.15 -9.35 3.84
CA ASP A 93 15.01 -10.11 4.36
C ASP A 93 13.82 -9.17 4.61
N VAL A 94 12.80 -9.28 3.77
CA VAL A 94 11.57 -8.50 3.79
C VAL A 94 10.41 -9.41 3.41
N THR A 95 9.30 -9.29 4.14
CA THR A 95 8.14 -10.16 3.96
C THR A 95 7.00 -9.44 3.24
N ASP A 96 6.30 -10.21 2.42
CA ASP A 96 5.03 -9.78 1.84
C ASP A 96 4.04 -9.40 2.95
N PHE A 97 3.17 -8.46 2.62
CA PHE A 97 2.12 -8.00 3.51
C PHE A 97 0.76 -8.47 3.01
N TYR A 98 -0.03 -9.03 3.92
CA TYR A 98 -1.45 -9.30 3.69
C TYR A 98 -2.24 -8.87 4.92
N LEU A 99 -3.35 -8.18 4.68
CA LEU A 99 -4.27 -7.82 5.72
C LEU A 99 -5.71 -7.85 5.21
N GLN A 100 -6.60 -8.30 6.09
CA GLN A 100 -8.03 -8.07 5.98
C GLN A 100 -8.56 -7.37 7.23
N THR A 101 -9.29 -6.28 7.06
CA THR A 101 -10.00 -5.58 8.15
C THR A 101 -11.44 -5.27 7.78
N THR A 102 -12.24 -4.84 8.76
CA THR A 102 -13.66 -4.49 8.57
C THR A 102 -13.99 -3.18 9.28
N PHE A 103 -14.56 -2.24 8.53
CA PHE A 103 -15.11 -1.00 9.04
C PHE A 103 -16.62 -1.14 9.24
N VAL A 104 -17.15 -0.59 10.32
CA VAL A 104 -18.57 -0.71 10.72
C VAL A 104 -19.20 0.68 10.81
N GLY A 105 -20.37 0.86 10.20
CA GLY A 105 -21.17 2.07 10.30
C GLY A 105 -20.59 3.26 9.53
N GLU A 106 -21.24 4.43 9.61
CA GLU A 106 -20.80 5.66 8.95
C GLU A 106 -19.47 6.14 9.56
N ASN A 107 -18.36 5.93 8.86
CA ASN A 107 -17.02 6.28 9.34
C ASN A 107 -16.21 7.01 8.27
N HIS A 108 -16.31 8.33 8.29
CA HIS A 108 -15.63 9.23 7.35
C HIS A 108 -14.20 9.63 7.78
N GLN A 109 -13.65 8.97 8.79
CA GLN A 109 -12.33 9.27 9.33
C GLN A 109 -11.25 8.39 8.69
N TRP A 110 -10.00 8.85 8.79
CA TRP A 110 -8.86 7.97 8.54
C TRP A 110 -8.76 6.95 9.67
N ASN A 111 -8.74 5.67 9.30
CA ASN A 111 -8.59 4.56 10.22
C ASN A 111 -7.16 4.06 10.12
N GLU A 112 -6.44 4.14 11.23
CA GLU A 112 -5.14 3.50 11.37
C GLU A 112 -5.31 1.98 11.32
N ILE A 113 -4.43 1.34 10.56
CA ILE A 113 -4.46 -0.09 10.33
C ILE A 113 -3.23 -0.71 11.00
N SER A 114 -3.45 -1.64 11.93
CA SER A 114 -2.34 -2.30 12.62
C SER A 114 -1.56 -3.21 11.67
N VAL A 115 -0.28 -2.87 11.46
CA VAL A 115 0.67 -3.68 10.70
C VAL A 115 1.48 -4.54 11.68
N ASN A 116 1.05 -5.79 11.88
CA ASN A 116 1.62 -6.70 12.88
C ASN A 116 2.46 -7.82 12.25
N ALA A 117 3.42 -7.45 11.39
CA ALA A 117 4.29 -8.42 10.73
C ALA A 117 5.76 -8.01 10.87
N PRO A 118 6.60 -8.81 11.57
CA PRO A 118 8.04 -8.61 11.60
C PRO A 118 8.60 -8.59 10.17
N ASN A 119 9.44 -7.62 9.86
CA ASN A 119 10.06 -7.42 8.54
C ASN A 119 9.09 -7.17 7.37
N SER A 120 7.83 -6.82 7.64
CA SER A 120 6.87 -6.45 6.59
C SER A 120 7.38 -5.30 5.72
N CYS A 121 7.13 -5.40 4.41
CA CYS A 121 7.37 -4.33 3.45
C CYS A 121 6.52 -3.08 3.71
N ILE A 122 5.42 -3.20 4.46
CA ILE A 122 4.59 -2.09 4.94
C ILE A 122 4.93 -1.81 6.41
N GLN A 123 5.11 -0.53 6.75
CA GLN A 123 5.32 -0.04 8.13
C GLN A 123 4.05 0.53 8.75
N THR A 124 3.31 1.34 7.98
CA THR A 124 2.03 1.89 8.38
C THR A 124 1.06 1.84 7.21
N ALA A 125 -0.21 1.66 7.51
CA ALA A 125 -1.29 1.84 6.57
C ALA A 125 -2.42 2.56 7.27
N ARG A 126 -3.09 3.47 6.55
CA ARG A 126 -4.36 4.04 6.99
C ARG A 126 -5.30 4.11 5.81
N ALA A 127 -6.58 3.87 6.09
CA ALA A 127 -7.61 3.91 5.07
C ALA A 127 -8.80 4.74 5.52
N LYS A 128 -9.38 5.46 4.57
CA LYS A 128 -10.64 6.16 4.72
C LYS A 128 -11.65 5.54 3.75
N VAL A 129 -12.87 5.35 4.22
CA VAL A 129 -14.00 4.90 3.41
C VAL A 129 -15.08 5.97 3.56
N ASP A 130 -15.48 6.59 2.45
CA ASP A 130 -16.61 7.52 2.31
C ASP A 130 -16.43 8.99 2.80
N GLY A 131 -17.04 9.92 2.06
CA GLY A 131 -17.25 11.35 2.32
C GLY A 131 -18.43 11.87 1.48
N PRO A 132 -19.22 12.87 1.92
CA PRO A 132 -20.48 13.24 1.27
C PRO A 132 -20.27 13.76 -0.16
N GLY A 133 -21.03 13.19 -1.09
CA GLY A 133 -20.91 13.39 -2.53
C GLY A 133 -21.11 14.82 -3.02
N ASN A 134 -20.17 15.24 -3.86
CA ASN A 134 -20.39 16.07 -5.06
C ASN A 134 -19.23 15.94 -6.07
N ASP A 135 -18.36 14.94 -5.96
CA ASP A 135 -17.34 14.64 -6.95
C ASP A 135 -17.16 13.12 -7.14
N ASP A 136 -17.03 12.69 -8.39
CA ASP A 136 -17.01 11.28 -8.81
C ASP A 136 -15.70 10.54 -8.44
N GLN A 137 -14.95 10.97 -7.42
CA GLN A 137 -13.55 10.56 -7.19
C GLN A 137 -13.13 10.31 -5.70
N GLY A 138 -14.03 10.35 -4.71
CA GLY A 138 -13.68 10.45 -3.27
C GLY A 138 -14.04 9.28 -2.33
N ASN A 139 -14.48 8.12 -2.83
CA ASN A 139 -15.22 7.14 -2.01
C ASN A 139 -14.38 6.23 -1.11
N ALA A 140 -13.09 6.09 -1.41
CA ALA A 140 -12.13 5.44 -0.53
C ALA A 140 -10.74 6.00 -0.80
N ALA A 141 -9.92 6.08 0.24
CA ALA A 141 -8.54 6.52 0.13
C ALA A 141 -7.65 5.60 0.97
N LEU A 142 -6.47 5.29 0.44
CA LEU A 142 -5.46 4.49 1.09
C LEU A 142 -4.15 5.26 1.12
N GLN A 143 -3.52 5.26 2.28
CA GLN A 143 -2.16 5.74 2.49
C GLN A 143 -1.32 4.66 3.12
N VAL A 144 -0.12 4.47 2.57
CA VAL A 144 0.78 3.40 2.96
C VAL A 144 2.19 3.96 3.06
N THR A 145 2.89 3.63 4.13
CA THR A 145 4.34 3.84 4.21
C THR A 145 5.03 2.50 4.07
N PHE A 146 5.81 2.35 3.02
CA PHE A 146 6.69 1.22 2.82
C PHE A 146 7.94 1.35 3.69
N ARG A 147 8.43 0.21 4.19
CA ARG A 147 9.74 0.07 4.83
C ARG A 147 10.45 -1.07 4.13
N VAL A 148 11.44 -0.72 3.32
CA VAL A 148 12.17 -1.70 2.51
C VAL A 148 13.62 -1.77 2.97
N PRO A 149 14.05 -2.87 3.61
CA PRO A 149 15.45 -3.09 3.89
C PRO A 149 16.17 -3.53 2.60
N VAL A 150 17.27 -2.85 2.29
CA VAL A 150 18.07 -3.03 1.07
C VAL A 150 19.51 -3.29 1.47
N LEU A 151 20.11 -4.32 0.90
CA LEU A 151 21.55 -4.57 0.94
C LEU A 151 22.21 -3.75 -0.16
N VAL A 152 23.24 -3.01 0.21
CA VAL A 152 23.93 -2.08 -0.66
C VAL A 152 25.40 -2.49 -0.73
N ASP A 153 25.89 -2.71 -1.94
CA ASP A 153 27.31 -2.92 -2.24
C ASP A 153 27.93 -1.64 -2.81
N ASP A 154 29.01 -1.19 -2.19
CA ASP A 154 29.81 -0.04 -2.64
C ASP A 154 30.78 -0.41 -3.77
N ALA A 155 30.79 -1.66 -4.24
CA ALA A 155 31.63 -2.11 -5.34
C ALA A 155 31.27 -1.42 -6.67
N TYR A 156 32.03 -0.36 -6.98
CA TYR A 156 32.30 0.14 -8.33
C TYR A 156 33.80 0.18 -8.57
#